data_AF-A0A1V3A1I3-F1
#
_entry.id   AF-A0A1V3A1I3-F1
#
_cell.length_a   1.000
_cell.length_b   1.000
_cell.length_c   1.000
_cell.angle_alpha   90.00
_cell.angle_beta   90.00
_cell.angle_gamma   90.00
#
_symmetry.space_group_name_H-M   'P 1'
#
loop_
_entity.id
_entity.type
_entity.pdbx_description
1 polymer ?
#
loop_
_entity_poly.entity_id
_entity_poly.type
_entity_poly.pdbx_seq_one_letter_code
_entity_poly.pdbx_strand_id
1 'polypeptide(L)'
;MNTQLIEQSWQSVAPYHHEIAETFYARLFEKHPEYKKMFSSENMPEQMDRMVRTLALVSSHADSPTAIRPHLHRLGEAHTRFGIGPDDFEAFSAVMIQVLGEYCRSVNGYWSDTCEQAWRDAFSSIVEPMMLEGMQTH
;
A
#
# COMPACT_ATOMS: atom_id res chain seq x y z
N MET A 1 -5.53 -12.81 -9.07
CA MET A 1 -5.47 -11.34 -9.06
C MET A 1 -6.24 -10.72 -10.22
N ASN A 2 -7.29 -9.94 -9.93
CA ASN A 2 -8.05 -9.19 -10.93
C ASN A 2 -7.50 -7.76 -11.04
N THR A 3 -6.61 -7.53 -12.01
CA THR A 3 -5.85 -6.28 -12.14
C THR A 3 -6.71 -5.10 -12.56
N GLN A 4 -7.75 -5.35 -13.36
CA GLN A 4 -8.71 -4.33 -13.77
C GLN A 4 -9.47 -3.75 -12.56
N LEU A 5 -9.86 -4.57 -11.59
CA LEU A 5 -10.52 -4.07 -10.37
C LEU A 5 -9.60 -3.22 -9.50
N ILE A 6 -8.31 -3.54 -9.45
CA ILE A 6 -7.31 -2.75 -8.72
C ILE A 6 -7.18 -1.36 -9.36
N GLU A 7 -6.98 -1.33 -10.68
CA GLU A 7 -6.84 -0.08 -11.43
C GLU A 7 -8.10 0.80 -11.31
N GLN A 8 -9.28 0.23 -11.56
CA GLN A 8 -10.54 0.97 -11.51
C GLN A 8 -10.87 1.50 -10.11
N SER A 9 -10.68 0.68 -9.07
CA SER A 9 -10.92 1.11 -7.70
C SER A 9 -9.95 2.22 -7.29
N TRP A 10 -8.65 2.09 -7.60
CA TRP A 10 -7.69 3.15 -7.35
C TRP A 10 -8.05 4.45 -8.09
N GLN A 11 -8.33 4.39 -9.39
CA GLN A 11 -8.68 5.57 -10.19
C GLN A 11 -9.90 6.30 -9.62
N SER A 12 -10.88 5.58 -9.09
CA SER A 12 -12.08 6.18 -8.51
C SER A 12 -11.81 7.01 -7.26
N VAL A 13 -10.76 6.66 -6.50
CA VAL A 13 -10.42 7.32 -5.24
C VAL A 13 -9.14 8.14 -5.30
N ALA A 14 -8.40 8.08 -6.42
CA ALA A 14 -7.18 8.85 -6.64
C ALA A 14 -7.32 10.36 -6.40
N PRO A 15 -8.47 11.03 -6.68
CA PRO A 15 -8.65 12.44 -6.31
C PRO A 15 -8.58 12.71 -4.79
N TYR A 16 -8.81 11.70 -3.96
CA TYR A 16 -8.84 11.77 -2.48
C TYR A 16 -7.59 11.15 -1.84
N HIS A 17 -6.49 11.08 -2.59
CA HIS A 17 -5.28 10.38 -2.17
C HIS A 17 -4.67 10.94 -0.88
N HIS A 18 -4.79 12.25 -0.65
CA HIS A 18 -4.28 12.90 0.55
C HIS A 18 -5.08 12.44 1.79
N GLU A 19 -6.41 12.49 1.71
CA GLU A 19 -7.30 12.07 2.79
C GLU A 19 -7.19 10.56 3.07
N ILE A 20 -6.99 9.75 2.02
CA ILE A 20 -6.71 8.32 2.16
C ILE A 20 -5.42 8.10 2.93
N ALA A 21 -4.35 8.83 2.61
CA ALA A 21 -3.07 8.69 3.29
C ALA A 21 -3.15 9.12 4.76
N GLU A 22 -3.80 10.24 5.05
CA GLU A 22 -4.04 10.70 6.42
C GLU A 22 -4.85 9.67 7.23
N THR A 23 -5.97 9.19 6.66
CA THR A 23 -6.83 8.19 7.30
C THR A 23 -6.09 6.87 7.52
N PHE A 24 -5.28 6.46 6.54
CA PHE A 24 -4.46 5.27 6.64
C PHE A 24 -3.47 5.35 7.79
N TYR A 25 -2.63 6.39 7.86
CA TYR A 25 -1.63 6.50 8.93
C TYR A 25 -2.26 6.70 10.30
N ALA A 26 -3.37 7.46 10.40
CA ALA A 26 -4.10 7.59 11.64
C ALA A 26 -4.57 6.22 12.18
N ARG A 27 -5.15 5.38 11.32
CA ARG A 27 -5.63 4.04 11.70
C ARG A 27 -4.52 3.03 11.93
N LEU A 28 -3.46 3.09 11.11
CA LEU A 28 -2.29 2.24 11.28
C LEU A 28 -1.70 2.47 12.67
N PHE A 29 -1.55 3.74 13.06
CA PHE A 29 -0.98 4.12 14.35
C PHE A 29 -1.92 3.95 15.55
N GLU A 30 -3.22 3.89 15.31
CA GLU A 30 -4.22 3.52 16.32
C GLU A 30 -4.17 2.02 16.61
N LYS A 31 -4.14 1.18 15.57
CA LYS A 31 -4.12 -0.28 15.70
C LYS A 31 -2.75 -0.85 16.06
N HIS A 32 -1.69 -0.23 15.53
CA HIS A 32 -0.29 -0.64 15.66
C HIS A 32 0.56 0.54 16.14
N PRO A 33 0.39 0.99 17.41
CA PRO A 33 1.10 2.14 17.95
C PRO A 33 2.63 2.00 17.91
N GLU A 34 3.14 0.77 17.88
CA GLU A 34 4.56 0.44 17.73
C GLU A 34 5.18 0.97 16.45
N TYR A 35 4.40 1.19 15.39
CA TYR A 35 4.91 1.74 14.13
C TYR A 35 5.19 3.24 14.20
N LYS A 36 4.57 3.99 15.12
CA LYS A 36 4.81 5.44 15.26
C LYS A 36 6.29 5.78 15.39
N LYS A 37 7.08 4.92 16.04
CA LYS A 37 8.53 5.14 16.24
C LYS A 37 9.34 5.06 14.95
N MET A 38 8.81 4.45 13.88
CA MET A 38 9.46 4.32 12.58
C MET A 38 9.29 5.59 11.72
N PHE A 39 8.37 6.48 12.10
CA PHE A 39 8.02 7.68 11.36
C PHE A 39 8.31 8.93 12.19
N SER A 40 9.15 9.83 11.68
CA SER A 40 9.27 11.17 12.27
C SER A 40 8.11 12.04 11.79
N SER A 41 7.47 12.78 12.71
CA SER A 41 6.32 13.64 12.41
C SER A 41 6.60 14.67 11.31
N GLU A 42 7.84 15.17 11.25
CA GLU A 42 8.29 16.15 10.24
C GLU A 42 8.32 15.59 8.82
N ASN A 43 8.45 14.27 8.66
CA ASN A 43 8.55 13.61 7.36
C ASN A 43 7.22 12.98 6.91
N MET A 44 6.14 13.13 7.69
CA MET A 44 4.86 12.51 7.38
C MET A 44 4.26 12.96 6.04
N PRO A 45 4.28 14.26 5.66
CA PRO A 45 3.77 14.68 4.36
C PRO A 45 4.50 14.01 3.19
N GLU A 46 5.83 13.99 3.21
CA GLU A 46 6.62 13.30 2.18
C GLU A 46 6.38 11.79 2.17
N GLN A 47 6.22 11.20 3.35
CA GLN A 47 5.96 9.77 3.49
C GLN A 47 4.57 9.38 2.95
N MET A 48 3.55 10.21 3.19
CA MET A 48 2.22 10.05 2.62
C MET A 48 2.27 10.11 1.09
N ASP A 49 2.96 11.11 0.54
CA ASP A 49 3.14 11.25 -0.91
C ASP A 49 3.86 10.05 -1.53
N ARG A 50 4.92 9.54 -0.89
CA ARG A 50 5.64 8.36 -1.37
C ARG A 50 4.75 7.14 -1.37
N MET A 51 4.00 6.91 -0.30
CA MET A 51 3.06 5.79 -0.18
C MET A 51 1.99 5.83 -1.28
N VAL A 52 1.35 6.99 -1.48
CA VAL A 52 0.36 7.18 -2.55
C VAL A 52 0.94 6.92 -3.93
N ARG A 53 2.15 7.43 -4.22
CA ARG A 53 2.82 7.20 -5.50
C ARG A 53 3.12 5.72 -5.73
N THR A 54 3.58 5.01 -4.70
CA THR A 54 3.82 3.56 -4.80
C THR A 54 2.51 2.81 -5.07
N LEU A 55 1.41 3.14 -4.39
CA LEU A 55 0.10 2.52 -4.67
C LEU A 55 -0.38 2.80 -6.09
N ALA A 56 -0.23 4.03 -6.57
CA ALA A 56 -0.59 4.38 -7.94
C ALA A 56 0.25 3.60 -8.97
N LEU A 57 1.54 3.39 -8.70
CA LEU A 57 2.40 2.59 -9.57
C LEU A 57 1.97 1.12 -9.55
N VAL A 58 1.71 0.54 -8.37
CA VAL A 58 1.25 -0.85 -8.20
C VAL A 58 -0.08 -1.04 -8.93
N SER A 59 -1.04 -0.13 -8.77
CA SER A 59 -2.34 -0.23 -9.43
C SER A 59 -2.22 -0.17 -10.95
N SER A 60 -1.34 0.69 -11.46
CA SER A 60 -1.16 0.90 -12.92
C SER A 60 -0.36 -0.20 -13.60
N HIS A 61 0.38 -1.02 -12.84
CA HIS A 61 1.23 -2.10 -13.37
C HIS A 61 0.88 -3.46 -12.76
N ALA A 62 -0.32 -3.62 -12.20
CA ALA A 62 -0.74 -4.88 -11.60
C ALA A 62 -0.76 -6.03 -12.63
N ASP A 63 -1.00 -5.73 -13.91
CA ASP A 63 -0.96 -6.68 -15.03
C ASP A 63 0.46 -6.98 -15.55
N SER A 64 1.44 -6.12 -15.22
CA SER A 64 2.85 -6.26 -15.58
C SER A 64 3.78 -6.01 -14.38
N PRO A 65 3.76 -6.89 -13.34
CA PRO A 65 4.51 -6.65 -12.10
C PRO A 65 6.03 -6.57 -12.28
N THR A 66 6.58 -7.15 -13.36
CA THR A 66 8.01 -7.07 -13.67
C THR A 66 8.48 -5.63 -13.90
N ALA A 67 7.59 -4.74 -14.37
CA ALA A 67 7.92 -3.34 -14.61
C ALA A 67 8.15 -2.55 -13.31
N ILE A 68 7.46 -2.91 -12.21
CA ILE A 68 7.59 -2.22 -10.92
C ILE A 68 8.63 -2.84 -9.99
N ARG A 69 9.12 -4.05 -10.31
CA ARG A 69 10.10 -4.76 -9.49
C ARG A 69 11.31 -3.92 -9.06
N PRO A 70 12.01 -3.18 -9.94
CA PRO A 70 13.15 -2.36 -9.53
C PRO A 70 12.78 -1.27 -8.51
N HIS A 71 11.58 -0.71 -8.61
CA HIS A 71 11.09 0.29 -7.68
C HIS A 71 10.82 -0.32 -6.29
N LEU A 72 10.13 -1.46 -6.24
CA LEU A 72 9.82 -2.14 -4.98
C LEU A 72 11.06 -2.76 -4.31
N HIS A 73 12.04 -3.22 -5.08
CA HIS A 73 13.34 -3.65 -4.57
C HIS A 73 14.06 -2.51 -3.85
N ARG A 74 14.20 -1.36 -4.51
CA ARG A 74 14.81 -0.17 -3.90
C ARG A 74 14.03 0.33 -2.69
N LEU A 75 12.70 0.19 -2.71
CA LEU A 75 11.87 0.48 -1.55
C LEU A 75 12.21 -0.49 -0.41
N GLY A 76 12.32 -1.80 -0.69
CA GLY A 76 12.77 -2.82 0.25
C GLY A 76 14.13 -2.48 0.90
N GLU A 77 15.15 -2.13 0.11
CA GLU A 77 16.47 -1.71 0.63
C GLU A 77 16.35 -0.56 1.65
N ALA A 78 15.50 0.43 1.36
CA ALA A 78 15.25 1.55 2.27
C ALA A 78 14.51 1.14 3.56
N HIS A 79 13.82 -0.01 3.54
CA HIS A 79 13.11 -0.58 4.68
C HIS A 79 13.95 -1.56 5.51
N THR A 80 15.12 -2.01 5.03
CA THR A 80 16.02 -2.93 5.76
C THR A 80 16.33 -2.45 7.18
N ARG A 81 16.55 -1.14 7.37
CA ARG A 81 16.85 -0.55 8.69
C ARG A 81 15.73 -0.67 9.72
N PHE A 82 14.49 -0.90 9.27
CA PHE A 82 13.33 -1.01 10.16
C PHE A 82 13.05 -2.44 10.60
N GLY A 83 13.71 -3.43 9.98
CA GLY A 83 13.55 -4.84 10.34
C GLY A 83 12.14 -5.38 10.16
N ILE A 84 11.38 -4.83 9.19
CA ILE A 84 10.01 -5.27 8.90
C ILE A 84 10.00 -6.69 8.32
N GLY A 85 8.92 -7.42 8.57
CA GLY A 85 8.69 -8.78 8.08
C GLY A 85 7.24 -9.02 7.67
N PRO A 86 6.87 -10.28 7.38
CA PRO A 86 5.53 -10.64 6.89
C PRO A 86 4.38 -10.09 7.74
N ASP A 87 4.49 -10.16 9.07
CA ASP A 87 3.46 -9.65 9.99
C ASP A 87 3.25 -8.12 9.84
N ASP A 88 4.32 -7.37 9.54
CA ASP A 88 4.23 -5.93 9.28
C ASP A 88 3.50 -5.65 7.95
N PHE A 89 3.77 -6.44 6.91
CA PHE A 89 3.07 -6.34 5.62
C PHE A 89 1.59 -6.70 5.73
N GLU A 90 1.24 -7.73 6.53
CA GLU A 90 -0.14 -8.09 6.80
C GLU A 90 -0.88 -6.96 7.53
N ALA A 91 -0.29 -6.42 8.60
CA ALA A 91 -0.85 -5.28 9.33
C ALA A 91 -1.06 -4.04 8.43
N PHE A 92 -0.03 -3.70 7.63
CA PHE A 92 -0.09 -2.58 6.69
C PHE A 92 -1.20 -2.77 5.66
N SER A 93 -1.19 -3.92 4.96
CA SER A 93 -2.12 -4.19 3.86
C SER A 93 -3.57 -4.30 4.37
N ALA A 94 -3.81 -4.91 5.53
CA ALA A 94 -5.14 -4.99 6.13
C ALA A 94 -5.74 -3.60 6.39
N VAL A 95 -4.96 -2.66 6.95
CA VAL A 95 -5.44 -1.29 7.19
C VAL A 95 -5.64 -0.55 5.87
N MET A 96 -4.70 -0.66 4.92
CA MET A 96 -4.81 0.02 3.62
C MET A 96 -6.04 -0.41 2.84
N ILE A 97 -6.28 -1.71 2.74
CA ILE A 97 -7.42 -2.29 2.02
C ILE A 97 -8.74 -1.87 2.66
N GLN A 98 -8.79 -1.82 4.00
CA GLN A 98 -9.96 -1.31 4.71
C GLN A 98 -10.26 0.15 4.32
N VAL A 99 -9.24 1.01 4.33
CA VAL A 99 -9.39 2.44 3.98
C VAL A 99 -9.82 2.60 2.53
N LEU A 100 -9.16 1.93 1.59
CA LEU A 100 -9.54 1.97 0.17
C LEU A 100 -11.00 1.56 -0.04
N GLY A 101 -11.44 0.49 0.64
CA GLY A 101 -12.82 0.03 0.51
C GLY A 101 -13.85 0.99 1.05
N GLU A 102 -13.55 1.70 2.13
CA GLU A 102 -14.44 2.73 2.67
C GLU A 102 -14.55 3.95 1.75
N TYR A 103 -13.43 4.39 1.16
CA TYR A 103 -13.43 5.49 0.20
C TYR A 103 -14.13 5.10 -1.11
N CYS A 104 -13.91 3.90 -1.63
CA CYS A 104 -14.62 3.46 -2.83
C CYS A 104 -16.14 3.43 -2.57
N ARG A 105 -16.57 2.86 -1.44
CA ARG A 105 -18.00 2.88 -1.04
C ARG A 105 -18.55 4.30 -0.89
N SER A 106 -17.79 5.23 -0.34
CA SER A 106 -18.27 6.61 -0.15
C SER A 106 -18.36 7.40 -1.45
N VAL A 107 -17.42 7.21 -2.37
CA VAL A 107 -17.31 7.97 -3.62
C VAL A 107 -18.31 7.50 -4.67
N ASN A 108 -18.48 6.18 -4.84
CA ASN A 108 -19.29 5.63 -5.93
C ASN A 108 -20.17 4.44 -5.53
N GLY A 109 -20.24 4.10 -4.24
CA GLY A 109 -21.04 2.99 -3.74
C GLY A 109 -20.50 1.60 -4.11
N TYR A 110 -19.31 1.51 -4.73
CA TYR A 110 -18.75 0.26 -5.23
C TYR A 110 -17.55 -0.20 -4.40
N TRP A 111 -17.69 -1.35 -3.74
CA TRP A 111 -16.58 -2.17 -3.25
C TRP A 111 -17.11 -3.58 -3.04
N SER A 112 -16.50 -4.56 -3.69
CA SER A 112 -16.93 -5.97 -3.61
C SER A 112 -15.84 -6.83 -2.97
N ASP A 113 -16.23 -8.00 -2.48
CA ASP A 113 -15.28 -9.01 -1.95
C ASP A 113 -14.22 -9.38 -2.99
N THR A 114 -14.58 -9.37 -4.29
CA THR A 114 -13.63 -9.61 -5.38
C THR A 114 -12.62 -8.46 -5.54
N CYS A 115 -13.05 -7.21 -5.33
CA CYS A 115 -12.15 -6.06 -5.35
C CYS A 115 -11.20 -6.09 -4.16
N GLU A 116 -11.72 -6.42 -2.97
CA GLU A 116 -10.90 -6.62 -1.77
C GLU A 116 -9.85 -7.71 -1.99
N GLN A 117 -10.27 -8.88 -2.49
CA GLN A 117 -9.37 -9.99 -2.77
C GLN A 117 -8.32 -9.62 -3.83
N ALA A 118 -8.68 -8.83 -4.84
CA ALA A 118 -7.72 -8.37 -5.84
C ALA A 118 -6.60 -7.52 -5.22
N TRP A 119 -6.93 -6.62 -4.28
CA TRP A 119 -5.92 -5.87 -3.54
C TRP A 119 -5.08 -6.75 -2.61
N ARG A 120 -5.70 -7.73 -1.92
CA ARG A 120 -4.97 -8.71 -1.09
C ARG A 120 -3.97 -9.51 -1.93
N ASP A 121 -4.37 -9.93 -3.12
CA ASP A 121 -3.48 -10.61 -4.07
C ASP A 121 -2.33 -9.69 -4.49
N ALA A 122 -2.59 -8.41 -4.75
CA ALA A 122 -1.55 -7.46 -5.17
C ALA A 122 -0.49 -7.24 -4.08
N PHE A 123 -0.92 -7.09 -2.82
CA PHE A 123 0.01 -6.98 -1.71
C PHE A 123 0.84 -8.26 -1.54
N SER A 124 0.21 -9.43 -1.49
CA SER A 124 0.88 -10.70 -1.20
C SER A 124 1.70 -11.27 -2.35
N SER A 125 1.35 -10.96 -3.61
CA SER A 125 2.06 -11.49 -4.79
C SER A 125 3.02 -10.52 -5.45
N ILE A 126 2.92 -9.22 -5.16
CA ILE A 126 3.77 -8.18 -5.76
C ILE A 126 4.54 -7.43 -4.67
N VAL A 127 3.82 -6.71 -3.80
CA VAL A 127 4.44 -5.73 -2.90
C VAL A 127 5.35 -6.39 -1.88
N GLU A 128 4.81 -7.33 -1.10
CA GLU A 128 5.53 -8.04 -0.06
C GLU A 128 6.76 -8.80 -0.59
N PRO A 129 6.64 -9.73 -1.57
CA PRO A 129 7.79 -10.51 -2.03
C PRO A 129 8.88 -9.63 -2.63
N MET A 130 8.53 -8.61 -3.42
CA MET A 130 9.54 -7.75 -4.04
C MET A 130 10.24 -6.83 -3.03
N MET A 131 9.52 -6.35 -2.00
CA MET A 131 10.15 -5.59 -0.93
C MET A 131 11.05 -6.49 -0.05
N LEU A 132 10.60 -7.69 0.29
CA LEU A 132 11.41 -8.67 1.04
C LEU A 132 12.67 -9.07 0.27
N GLU A 133 12.58 -9.29 -1.04
CA GLU A 133 13.74 -9.51 -1.92
C GLU A 133 14.71 -8.32 -1.88
N GLY A 134 14.20 -7.09 -1.99
CA GLY A 134 15.00 -5.87 -1.89
C GLY A 134 15.72 -5.74 -0.55
N MET A 135 15.08 -6.15 0.54
CA MET A 135 15.68 -6.12 1.89
C MET A 135 16.86 -7.08 2.06
N GLN A 136 16.92 -8.15 1.25
CA GLN A 136 17.98 -9.17 1.28
C GLN A 136 19.17 -8.83 0.39
N THR A 137 19.06 -7.79 -0.45
CA THR A 137 20.11 -7.42 -1.40
C THR A 137 21.19 -6.63 -0.66
N HIS A 138 22.37 -7.21 -0.51
CA HIS A 138 23.57 -6.63 0.14
C HIS A 138 24.55 -6.05 -0.87
#